data_AF-A0A7W5FN64-F1
#
_entry.id   AF-A0A7W5FN64-F1
#
_cell.length_a   1.000
_cell.length_b   1.000
_cell.length_c   1.000
_cell.angle_alpha   90.00
_cell.angle_beta   90.00
_cell.angle_gamma   90.00
#
_symmetry.space_group_name_H-M   'P 1'
#
loop_
_entity.id
_entity.type
_entity.pdbx_description
1 polymer ?
#
loop_
_entity_poly.entity_id
_entity_poly.type
_entity_poly.pdbx_seq_one_letter_code
_entity_poly.pdbx_strand_id
1 'polypeptide(L)'
;MTTKANLQLSLGRLRDDHSKLREAAARAFRLADAVKNCPEAIDWTRIRQVEQCAAELGTELVRHGKWEDEELFPLLTELFPIERHPDLPTSLWMLEKAHQTADQCYRAYVHDMQAYCELRDEQLLRLGMTELIHVCRLVRRQLEEETELLIPMCELRTSM
;
A
#
# COMPACT_ATOMS: atom_id res chain seq x y z
N MET A 1 -23.45 -17.79 6.02
CA MET A 1 -23.69 -16.34 5.89
C MET A 1 -24.10 -16.04 4.46
N THR A 2 -24.96 -15.05 4.19
CA THR A 2 -25.38 -14.68 2.83
C THR A 2 -24.28 -13.89 2.12
N THR A 3 -24.17 -14.00 0.79
CA THR A 3 -23.11 -13.34 0.00
C THR A 3 -23.10 -11.81 0.16
N LYS A 4 -24.27 -11.22 0.42
CA LYS A 4 -24.44 -9.79 0.75
C LYS A 4 -23.78 -9.40 2.07
N ALA A 5 -23.90 -10.22 3.11
CA ALA A 5 -23.26 -9.98 4.40
C ALA A 5 -21.73 -10.08 4.29
N ASN A 6 -21.23 -11.06 3.52
CA ASN A 6 -19.79 -11.20 3.27
C ASN A 6 -19.23 -9.99 2.51
N LEU A 7 -19.96 -9.46 1.53
CA LEU A 7 -19.56 -8.28 0.77
C LEU A 7 -19.52 -7.01 1.65
N GLN A 8 -20.51 -6.82 2.52
CA GLN A 8 -20.54 -5.68 3.46
C GLN A 8 -19.38 -5.74 4.46
N LEU A 9 -19.07 -6.93 4.99
CA LEU A 9 -17.93 -7.13 5.88
C LEU A 9 -16.60 -6.86 5.16
N SER A 10 -16.46 -7.34 3.92
CA SER A 10 -15.26 -7.12 3.11
C SER A 10 -15.08 -5.64 2.77
N LEU A 11 -16.16 -4.92 2.47
CA LEU A 11 -16.13 -3.48 2.22
C LEU A 11 -15.75 -2.67 3.48
N GLY A 12 -16.24 -3.09 4.65
CA GLY A 12 -15.82 -2.52 5.93
C GLY A 12 -14.33 -2.69 6.17
N ARG A 13 -13.83 -3.94 6.01
CA ARG A 13 -12.40 -4.25 6.14
C ARG A 13 -11.54 -3.46 5.14
N LEU A 14 -11.97 -3.36 3.88
CA LEU A 14 -11.28 -2.59 2.84
C LEU A 14 -11.06 -1.14 3.29
N ARG A 15 -12.11 -0.48 3.79
CA ARG A 15 -12.04 0.91 4.27
C ARG A 15 -11.11 1.08 5.46
N ASP A 16 -11.20 0.17 6.42
CA ASP A 16 -10.36 0.20 7.61
C ASP A 16 -8.88 0.01 7.27
N ASP A 17 -8.57 -0.96 6.40
CA ASP A 17 -7.20 -1.25 5.97
C ASP A 17 -6.65 -0.13 5.10
N HIS A 18 -7.45 0.48 4.21
CA HIS A 18 -7.06 1.68 3.46
C HIS A 18 -6.76 2.87 4.38
N SER A 19 -7.55 3.07 5.44
CA SER A 19 -7.29 4.13 6.41
C SER A 19 -5.94 3.94 7.10
N LYS A 20 -5.67 2.73 7.60
CA LYS A 20 -4.39 2.39 8.26
C LYS A 20 -3.20 2.57 7.32
N LEU A 21 -3.30 2.09 6.08
CA LEU A 21 -2.25 2.22 5.09
C LEU A 21 -1.99 3.69 4.70
N ARG A 22 -3.04 4.49 4.52
CA ARG A 22 -2.89 5.93 4.25
C ARG A 22 -2.18 6.63 5.41
N GLU A 23 -2.53 6.30 6.65
CA GLU A 23 -1.88 6.86 7.83
C GLU A 23 -0.41 6.44 7.93
N ALA A 24 -0.10 5.16 7.74
CA ALA A 24 1.27 4.64 7.74
C ALA A 24 2.12 5.30 6.65
N ALA A 25 1.61 5.35 5.41
CA ALA A 25 2.28 6.01 4.29
C ALA A 25 2.48 7.51 4.54
N ALA A 26 1.49 8.20 5.13
CA ALA A 26 1.62 9.61 5.45
C ALA A 26 2.67 9.88 6.54
N ARG A 27 2.76 9.02 7.57
CA ARG A 27 3.81 9.13 8.60
C ARG A 27 5.19 8.90 8.01
N ALA A 28 5.38 7.80 7.28
CA ALA A 28 6.65 7.45 6.64
C ALA A 28 7.09 8.54 5.66
N PHE A 29 6.18 9.04 4.81
CA PHE A 29 6.46 10.14 3.89
C PHE A 29 6.99 11.38 4.61
N ARG A 30 6.30 11.86 5.65
CA ARG A 30 6.68 13.09 6.35
C ARG A 30 8.08 12.98 6.98
N LEU A 31 8.38 11.85 7.60
CA LEU A 31 9.69 11.64 8.23
C LEU A 31 10.79 11.49 7.19
N ALA A 32 10.55 10.73 6.12
CA ALA A 32 11.52 10.56 5.04
C ALA A 32 11.82 11.89 4.34
N ASP A 33 10.80 12.71 4.08
CA ASP A 33 10.97 14.03 3.46
C ASP A 33 11.74 14.99 4.39
N ALA A 34 11.45 14.96 5.69
CA ALA A 34 12.19 15.76 6.68
C ALA A 34 13.67 15.35 6.77
N VAL A 35 13.97 14.05 6.72
CA VAL A 35 15.35 13.54 6.72
C VAL A 35 16.07 13.92 5.42
N LYS A 36 15.43 13.69 4.26
CA LYS A 36 16.00 14.00 2.94
C LYS A 36 16.36 15.48 2.79
N ASN A 37 15.51 16.37 3.28
CA ASN A 37 15.66 17.81 3.13
C ASN A 37 16.40 18.47 4.31
N CYS A 38 16.94 17.69 5.26
CA CYS A 38 17.70 18.24 6.38
C CYS A 38 19.06 18.80 5.89
N PRO A 39 19.37 20.08 6.17
CA PRO A 39 20.65 20.68 5.78
C PRO A 39 21.80 20.35 6.74
N GLU A 40 21.47 19.86 7.94
CA GLU A 40 22.43 19.51 8.99
C GLU A 40 22.71 18.01 9.02
N ALA A 41 23.77 17.63 9.74
CA ALA A 41 24.06 16.22 10.01
C ALA A 41 22.84 15.52 10.62
N ILE A 42 22.41 14.44 9.99
CA ILE A 42 21.20 13.72 10.38
C ILE A 42 21.50 12.87 11.62
N ASP A 43 20.76 13.12 12.70
CA ASP A 43 20.80 12.27 13.89
C ASP A 43 20.22 10.88 13.60
N TRP A 44 20.92 9.85 14.07
CA TRP A 44 20.52 8.45 14.03
C TRP A 44 19.12 8.21 14.61
N THR A 45 18.70 9.00 15.61
CA THR A 45 17.33 8.92 16.16
C THR A 45 16.26 9.14 15.09
N ARG A 46 16.46 10.12 14.18
CA ARG A 46 15.49 10.42 13.12
C ARG A 46 15.45 9.30 12.08
N ILE A 47 16.61 8.75 11.74
CA ILE A 47 16.71 7.60 10.81
C ILE A 47 15.94 6.41 11.39
N ARG A 48 16.15 6.10 12.67
CA ARG A 48 15.42 5.02 13.34
C ARG A 48 13.90 5.20 13.33
N GLN A 49 13.42 6.45 13.47
CA GLN A 49 11.99 6.75 13.38
C GLN A 49 11.44 6.51 11.97
N VAL A 50 12.21 6.84 10.93
CA VAL A 50 11.86 6.51 9.55
C VAL A 50 11.77 5.00 9.38
N GLU A 51 12.79 4.26 9.79
CA GLU A 51 12.83 2.79 9.68
C GLU A 51 11.65 2.13 10.39
N GLN A 52 11.27 2.60 11.57
CA GLN A 52 10.09 2.11 12.28
C GLN A 52 8.79 2.35 11.47
N CYS A 53 8.60 3.57 10.95
CA CYS A 53 7.41 3.88 10.17
C CYS A 53 7.39 3.12 8.83
N ALA A 54 8.55 2.91 8.22
CA ALA A 54 8.67 2.13 7.00
C ALA A 54 8.38 0.64 7.26
N ALA A 55 8.82 0.08 8.38
CA ALA A 55 8.49 -1.29 8.79
C ALA A 55 6.99 -1.47 9.05
N GLU A 56 6.34 -0.50 9.72
CA GLU A 56 4.88 -0.48 9.88
C GLU A 56 4.18 -0.45 8.52
N LEU A 57 4.59 0.44 7.60
CA LEU A 57 4.03 0.52 6.26
C LEU A 57 4.16 -0.79 5.49
N GLY A 58 5.36 -1.40 5.49
CA GLY A 58 5.60 -2.68 4.80
C GLY A 58 4.76 -3.83 5.37
N THR A 59 4.60 -3.86 6.69
CA THR A 59 3.77 -4.88 7.36
C THR A 59 2.30 -4.75 6.94
N GLU A 60 1.77 -3.53 6.95
CA GLU A 60 0.38 -3.29 6.53
C GLU A 60 0.19 -3.56 5.02
N LEU A 61 1.18 -3.24 4.19
CA LEU A 61 1.11 -3.45 2.74
C LEU A 61 0.99 -4.95 2.43
N VAL A 62 1.89 -5.77 2.99
CA VAL A 62 1.86 -7.23 2.82
C VAL A 62 0.57 -7.83 3.37
N ARG A 63 0.12 -7.38 4.54
CA ARG A 63 -1.12 -7.87 5.17
C ARG A 63 -2.35 -7.58 4.30
N HIS A 64 -2.43 -6.38 3.74
CA HIS A 64 -3.52 -5.94 2.86
C HIS A 64 -3.51 -6.72 1.56
N GLY A 65 -2.39 -6.77 0.85
CA GLY A 65 -2.30 -7.45 -0.45
C GLY A 65 -2.60 -8.95 -0.36
N LYS A 66 -2.09 -9.61 0.68
CA LYS A 66 -2.41 -11.02 0.93
C LYS A 66 -3.91 -11.25 1.11
N TRP A 67 -4.58 -10.36 1.84
CA TRP A 67 -6.02 -10.44 2.01
C TRP A 67 -6.78 -10.22 0.71
N GLU A 68 -6.35 -9.26 -0.11
CA GLU A 68 -6.96 -9.00 -1.41
C GLU A 68 -6.90 -10.22 -2.31
N ASP A 69 -5.70 -10.82 -2.42
CA ASP A 69 -5.44 -11.97 -3.28
C ASP A 69 -6.18 -13.24 -2.81
N GLU A 70 -6.19 -13.51 -1.49
CA GLU A 70 -6.73 -14.75 -0.94
C GLU A 70 -8.24 -14.70 -0.70
N GLU A 71 -8.81 -13.52 -0.43
CA GLU A 71 -10.21 -13.39 -0.01
C GLU A 71 -11.01 -12.44 -0.90
N LEU A 72 -10.58 -11.18 -1.08
CA LEU A 72 -11.41 -10.16 -1.72
C LEU A 72 -11.59 -10.41 -3.22
N PHE A 73 -10.52 -10.53 -3.98
CA PHE A 73 -10.59 -10.69 -5.44
C PHE A 73 -11.28 -12.00 -5.86
N PRO A 74 -11.07 -13.15 -5.19
CA PRO A 74 -11.87 -14.34 -5.42
C PRO A 74 -13.38 -14.10 -5.18
N LEU A 75 -13.73 -13.45 -4.07
CA LEU A 75 -15.13 -13.13 -3.75
C LEU A 75 -15.76 -12.22 -4.81
N LEU A 76 -15.03 -11.20 -5.29
CA LEU A 76 -15.52 -10.31 -6.34
C LEU A 76 -15.70 -11.04 -7.67
N THR A 77 -14.79 -11.95 -8.01
CA THR A 77 -14.90 -12.77 -9.23
C THR A 77 -16.14 -13.68 -9.20
N GLU A 78 -16.48 -14.23 -8.04
CA GLU A 78 -17.71 -15.03 -7.86
C GLU A 78 -18.98 -14.17 -7.95
N LEU A 79 -18.95 -12.97 -7.36
CA LEU A 79 -20.11 -12.08 -7.26
C LEU A 79 -20.47 -11.35 -8.56
N PHE A 80 -19.46 -11.09 -9.39
CA PHE A 80 -19.53 -10.31 -10.61
C PHE A 80 -19.05 -11.16 -11.80
N PRO A 81 -19.93 -12.05 -12.32
CA PRO A 81 -19.56 -12.98 -13.38
C PRO A 81 -19.16 -12.26 -14.66
N ILE A 82 -18.17 -12.82 -15.36
CA ILE A 82 -17.49 -12.20 -16.51
C ILE A 82 -18.44 -11.86 -17.66
N GLU A 83 -19.53 -12.61 -17.84
CA GLU A 83 -20.52 -12.35 -18.89
C GLU A 83 -21.25 -11.00 -18.70
N ARG A 84 -21.32 -10.51 -17.45
CA ARG A 84 -21.92 -9.22 -17.11
C ARG A 84 -20.88 -8.13 -16.82
N HIS A 85 -19.65 -8.54 -16.51
CA HIS A 85 -18.54 -7.66 -16.13
C HIS A 85 -17.23 -8.08 -16.82
N PRO A 86 -17.14 -7.99 -18.16
CA PRO A 86 -16.00 -8.50 -18.92
C PRO A 86 -14.68 -7.80 -18.60
N ASP A 87 -14.73 -6.54 -18.16
CA ASP A 87 -13.55 -5.73 -17.82
C ASP A 87 -13.05 -5.93 -16.38
N LEU A 88 -13.82 -6.64 -15.54
CA LEU A 88 -13.48 -6.80 -14.13
C LEU A 88 -12.18 -7.59 -13.92
N PRO A 89 -11.95 -8.75 -14.59
CA PRO A 89 -10.70 -9.49 -14.41
C PRO A 89 -9.46 -8.65 -14.75
N THR A 90 -9.52 -7.88 -15.84
CA THR A 90 -8.44 -6.97 -16.24
C THR A 90 -8.22 -5.88 -15.21
N SER A 91 -9.30 -5.28 -14.69
CA SER A 91 -9.22 -4.25 -13.67
C SER A 91 -8.61 -4.77 -12.36
N LEU A 92 -9.05 -5.95 -11.88
CA LEU A 92 -8.49 -6.57 -10.68
C LEU A 92 -7.01 -6.92 -10.86
N TRP A 93 -6.63 -7.46 -12.02
CA TRP A 93 -5.23 -7.72 -12.35
C TRP A 93 -4.39 -6.44 -12.36
N MET A 94 -4.92 -5.33 -12.87
CA MET A 94 -4.22 -4.04 -12.84
C MET A 94 -3.99 -3.54 -11.40
N LEU A 95 -4.98 -3.69 -10.51
CA LEU A 95 -4.83 -3.36 -9.08
C LEU A 95 -3.76 -4.22 -8.41
N GLU A 96 -3.78 -5.54 -8.65
CA GLU A 96 -2.76 -6.47 -8.16
C GLU A 96 -1.35 -6.06 -8.64
N LYS A 97 -1.20 -5.61 -9.90
CA LYS A 97 0.08 -5.12 -10.41
C LYS A 97 0.52 -3.80 -9.79
N ALA A 98 -0.41 -2.90 -9.48
CA ALA A 98 -0.10 -1.69 -8.74
C ALA A 98 0.45 -2.03 -7.34
N HIS A 99 -0.20 -2.97 -6.64
CA HIS A 99 0.26 -3.52 -5.36
C HIS A 99 1.68 -4.10 -5.45
N GLN A 100 1.90 -5.01 -6.40
CA GLN A 100 3.20 -5.66 -6.59
C GLN A 100 4.31 -4.66 -6.90
N THR A 101 4.00 -3.58 -7.64
CA THR A 101 4.95 -2.51 -7.93
C THR A 101 5.33 -1.75 -6.66
N ALA A 102 4.36 -1.37 -5.82
CA ALA A 102 4.63 -0.70 -4.55
C ALA A 102 5.49 -1.56 -3.61
N ASP A 103 5.19 -2.86 -3.53
CA ASP A 103 5.91 -3.83 -2.71
C ASP A 103 7.35 -4.09 -3.23
N GLN A 104 7.56 -4.14 -4.54
CA GLN A 104 8.90 -4.22 -5.13
C GLN A 104 9.75 -2.97 -4.82
N CYS A 105 9.18 -1.78 -4.98
CA CYS A 105 9.86 -0.54 -4.62
C CYS A 105 10.17 -0.47 -3.11
N TYR A 106 9.28 -0.98 -2.26
CA TYR A 106 9.53 -1.07 -0.82
C TYR A 106 10.71 -1.99 -0.50
N ARG A 107 10.79 -3.16 -1.15
CA ARG A 107 11.93 -4.06 -0.98
C ARG A 107 13.25 -3.46 -1.44
N ALA A 108 13.24 -2.69 -2.53
CA ALA A 108 14.42 -1.95 -2.98
C ALA A 108 14.90 -0.94 -1.92
N TYR A 109 13.97 -0.15 -1.36
CA TYR A 109 14.27 0.75 -0.24
C TYR A 109 14.91 0.02 0.96
N VAL A 110 14.34 -1.13 1.37
CA VAL A 110 14.87 -1.92 2.50
C VAL A 110 16.30 -2.38 2.21
N HIS A 111 16.56 -2.86 1.00
CA HIS A 111 17.89 -3.27 0.57
C HIS A 111 18.90 -2.11 0.63
N ASP A 112 18.53 -0.94 0.11
CA ASP A 112 19.42 0.21 0.07
C ASP A 112 19.67 0.82 1.46
N MET A 113 18.68 0.76 2.36
CA MET A 113 18.86 1.15 3.75
C MET A 113 19.74 0.20 4.54
N GLN A 114 19.78 -1.09 4.19
CA GLN A 114 20.76 -2.03 4.75
C GLN A 114 22.18 -1.63 4.33
N ALA A 115 22.40 -1.31 3.05
CA ALA A 115 23.70 -0.83 2.57
C ALA A 115 24.12 0.49 3.27
N TYR A 116 23.18 1.43 3.46
CA TYR A 116 23.44 2.62 4.25
C TYR A 116 23.84 2.29 5.70
N CYS A 117 23.22 1.30 6.33
CA CYS A 117 23.54 0.92 7.69
C CYS A 117 24.98 0.43 7.87
N GLU A 118 25.55 -0.17 6.82
CA GLU A 118 26.92 -0.67 6.80
C GLU A 118 27.93 0.43 6.47
N LEU A 119 27.63 1.23 5.44
CA LEU A 119 28.58 2.17 4.85
C LEU A 119 28.52 3.58 5.45
N ARG A 120 27.39 3.94 6.09
CA ARG A 120 27.09 5.29 6.59
C ARG A 120 27.21 6.39 5.53
N ASP A 121 26.97 6.04 4.26
CA ASP A 121 27.04 6.96 3.14
C ASP A 121 25.77 7.84 3.05
N GLU A 122 25.93 9.16 3.16
CA GLU A 122 24.82 10.10 3.08
C GLU A 122 24.08 10.10 1.72
N GLN A 123 24.77 9.72 0.64
CA GLN A 123 24.12 9.59 -0.67
C GLN A 123 23.15 8.41 -0.68
N LEU A 124 23.52 7.28 -0.09
CA LEU A 124 22.64 6.13 0.09
C LEU A 124 21.45 6.47 0.98
N LEU A 125 21.66 7.24 2.05
CA LEU A 125 20.56 7.73 2.87
C LEU A 125 19.57 8.57 2.07
N ARG A 126 20.05 9.54 1.29
CA ARG A 126 19.19 10.40 0.45
C ARG A 126 18.45 9.60 -0.64
N LEU A 127 19.10 8.58 -1.20
CA LEU A 127 18.48 7.65 -2.13
C LEU A 127 17.35 6.87 -1.45
N GLY A 128 17.63 6.20 -0.33
CA GLY A 128 16.63 5.44 0.44
C GLY A 128 15.44 6.31 0.86
N MET A 129 15.67 7.54 1.34
CA MET A 129 14.56 8.45 1.65
C MET A 129 13.73 8.81 0.41
N THR A 130 14.37 8.96 -0.76
CA THR A 130 13.67 9.23 -2.03
C THR A 130 12.82 8.04 -2.46
N GLU A 131 13.33 6.83 -2.31
CA GLU A 131 12.63 5.59 -2.61
C GLU A 131 11.44 5.39 -1.68
N LEU A 132 11.61 5.59 -0.37
CA LEU A 132 10.50 5.50 0.58
C LEU A 132 9.40 6.53 0.27
N ILE A 133 9.78 7.77 -0.07
CA ILE A 133 8.83 8.80 -0.54
C ILE A 133 8.07 8.31 -1.79
N HIS A 134 8.76 7.65 -2.72
CA HIS A 134 8.14 7.09 -3.91
C HIS A 134 7.16 5.95 -3.57
N VAL A 135 7.55 5.01 -2.70
CA VAL A 135 6.68 3.95 -2.19
C VAL A 135 5.42 4.52 -1.57
N CYS A 136 5.54 5.52 -0.68
CA CYS A 136 4.39 6.16 -0.05
C CYS A 136 3.41 6.78 -1.07
N ARG A 137 3.92 7.29 -2.20
CA ARG A 137 3.07 7.83 -3.28
C ARG A 137 2.40 6.72 -4.07
N LEU A 138 3.12 5.64 -4.39
CA LEU A 138 2.57 4.47 -5.08
C LEU A 138 1.43 3.84 -4.27
N VAL A 139 1.67 3.57 -2.98
CA VAL A 139 0.66 3.01 -2.07
C VAL A 139 -0.58 3.91 -2.02
N ARG A 140 -0.41 5.22 -1.83
CA ARG A 140 -1.56 6.14 -1.79
C ARG A 140 -2.38 6.13 -3.08
N ARG A 141 -1.69 6.15 -4.23
CA ARG A 141 -2.33 6.12 -5.55
C ARG A 141 -3.08 4.80 -5.76
N GLN A 142 -2.46 3.68 -5.43
CA GLN A 142 -3.10 2.37 -5.51
C GLN A 142 -4.39 2.33 -4.68
N LEU A 143 -4.33 2.78 -3.42
CA LEU A 143 -5.53 2.81 -2.56
C LEU A 143 -6.62 3.74 -3.11
N GLU A 144 -6.26 4.83 -3.79
CA GLU A 144 -7.21 5.70 -4.47
C GLU A 144 -7.87 4.95 -5.64
N GLU A 145 -7.09 4.31 -6.52
CA GLU A 145 -7.58 3.51 -7.66
C GLU A 145 -8.49 2.35 -7.19
N GLU A 146 -8.10 1.62 -6.15
CA GLU A 146 -8.92 0.56 -5.52
C GLU A 146 -10.22 1.11 -4.95
N THR A 147 -10.16 2.26 -4.26
CA THR A 147 -11.34 2.90 -3.65
C THR A 147 -12.33 3.33 -4.73
N GLU A 148 -11.83 3.95 -5.81
CA GLU A 148 -12.64 4.46 -6.91
C GLU A 148 -13.31 3.33 -7.71
N LEU A 149 -12.64 2.18 -7.85
CA LEU A 149 -13.20 1.04 -8.56
C LEU A 149 -14.09 0.16 -7.69
N LEU A 150 -13.56 -0.31 -6.56
CA LEU A 150 -14.16 -1.43 -5.81
C LEU A 150 -15.35 -0.97 -4.97
N ILE A 151 -15.29 0.22 -4.35
CA ILE A 151 -16.35 0.68 -3.45
C ILE A 151 -17.68 0.86 -4.20
N PRO A 152 -17.76 1.65 -5.30
CA PRO A 152 -19.02 1.85 -6.00
C PRO A 152 -19.62 0.54 -6.52
N MET A 153 -18.75 -0.34 -7.04
CA MET A 153 -19.15 -1.65 -7.54
C MET A 153 -19.80 -2.51 -6.43
N CYS A 154 -19.20 -2.54 -5.25
CA CYS A 154 -19.72 -3.30 -4.11
C CYS A 154 -21.01 -2.69 -3.56
N GLU A 155 -21.09 -1.36 -3.43
CA GLU A 155 -22.25 -0.66 -2.88
C GLU A 155 -23.51 -0.86 -3.73
N LEU A 156 -23.39 -0.79 -5.07
CA LEU A 156 -24.48 -1.07 -5.99
C LEU A 156 -25.09 -2.46 -5.75
N ARG A 157 -24.23 -3.46 -5.52
CA ARG A 157 -24.65 -4.86 -5.28
C ARG A 157 -25.30 -5.05 -3.91
N THR A 158 -24.92 -4.27 -2.91
CA THR A 158 -25.56 -4.29 -1.57
C THR A 158 -26.84 -3.48 -1.48
N SER A 159 -27.08 -2.56 -2.42
CA SER A 159 -28.29 -1.73 -2.48
C SER A 159 -29.45 -2.41 -3.22
N MET A 160 -29.14 -3.42 -4.04
CA MET A 160 -30.09 -4.37 -4.62
C MET A 160 -30.49 -5.47 -3.62
#